data_AF-A0A7X4BFB5-F1
#
_entry.id   AF-A0A7X4BFB5-F1
#
_cell.length_a   1.000
_cell.length_b   1.000
_cell.length_c   1.000
_cell.angle_alpha   90.00
_cell.angle_beta   90.00
_cell.angle_gamma   90.00
#
_symmetry.space_group_name_H-M   'P 1'
#
loop_
_entity.id
_entity.type
_entity.pdbx_description
1 polymer ?
#
loop_
_entity_poly.entity_id
_entity_poly.type
_entity_poly.pdbx_seq_one_letter_code
_entity_poly.pdbx_strand_id
1 'polypeptide(L)'
;MTKPVDIAVIGGGIVGLATADAIRRARPDLSLTVLEKEPEVAAHQTGRNSGVIHAGLYYAPGSLKARLCTEGAERLFRYCAERGIPTTRTGKIVVATSRDQLTALAELERRGTANGVAMQRIGPGGIAEIEPHARGVEALHVPATGAVDFGDVARAFAADLSRAGHRIRTGFEVREARRSGHRTVLAGPPGDIAATAVVNCAGLHVDRVMRLLGHEPDLKVLPFRGEYWGLSETATGLVRGHVYPVPDPRLPHLGVHFTRNVAGRVELGPNAVWAWGREAYGRLSGRFPDALEALSYRGFRRLAQAHWRTAVEEQWRSLDRRSVVRKARAMLPELEVRDLETWRSGIRAQAVDTDGALVHDFVIREGPGVVNVLNAPSPAATACLAIGHHIADRVLQQL
;
A
#
# COMPACT_ATOMS: atom_id res chain seq x y z
N MET A 1 -26.05 17.15 18.03
CA MET A 1 -24.64 16.69 18.04
C MET A 1 -24.61 15.27 18.58
N THR A 2 -23.80 14.40 18.00
CA THR A 2 -23.61 13.03 18.52
C THR A 2 -22.90 13.07 19.88
N LYS A 3 -23.12 12.04 20.73
CA LYS A 3 -22.41 11.92 22.02
C LYS A 3 -20.89 11.93 21.74
N PRO A 4 -20.07 12.72 22.46
CA PRO A 4 -18.62 12.70 22.29
C PRO A 4 -18.07 11.29 22.47
N VAL A 5 -16.99 11.00 21.74
CA VAL A 5 -16.23 9.76 21.84
C VAL A 5 -14.84 10.02 22.40
N ASP A 6 -14.16 9.00 22.89
CA ASP A 6 -12.79 9.12 23.34
C ASP A 6 -11.85 9.23 22.14
N ILE A 7 -12.08 8.39 21.12
CA ILE A 7 -11.21 8.32 19.93
C ILE A 7 -12.02 8.35 18.64
N ALA A 8 -11.60 9.17 17.68
CA ALA A 8 -12.07 9.12 16.30
C ALA A 8 -10.91 8.75 15.34
N VAL A 9 -11.12 7.75 14.49
CA VAL A 9 -10.18 7.38 13.42
C VAL A 9 -10.74 7.85 12.09
N ILE A 10 -10.01 8.71 11.38
CA ILE A 10 -10.35 9.20 10.05
C ILE A 10 -9.71 8.26 9.01
N GLY A 11 -10.53 7.63 8.17
CA GLY A 11 -10.14 6.71 7.11
C GLY A 11 -10.51 5.25 7.45
N GLY A 12 -11.44 4.69 6.68
CA GLY A 12 -11.85 3.27 6.69
C GLY A 12 -11.01 2.39 5.77
N GLY A 13 -9.75 2.74 5.54
CA GLY A 13 -8.75 1.86 4.94
C GLY A 13 -8.16 0.89 5.96
N ILE A 14 -7.40 -0.10 5.49
CA ILE A 14 -6.86 -1.17 6.37
C ILE A 14 -6.01 -0.65 7.54
N VAL A 15 -5.25 0.42 7.35
CA VAL A 15 -4.43 1.02 8.42
C VAL A 15 -5.31 1.64 9.50
N GLY A 16 -6.35 2.39 9.11
CA GLY A 16 -7.29 3.00 10.07
C GLY A 16 -8.08 1.93 10.83
N LEU A 17 -8.61 0.94 10.12
CA LEU A 17 -9.37 -0.16 10.72
C LEU A 17 -8.52 -1.04 11.65
N ALA A 18 -7.28 -1.38 11.25
CA ALA A 18 -6.38 -2.13 12.10
C ALA A 18 -5.94 -1.33 13.34
N THR A 19 -5.76 -0.01 13.21
CA THR A 19 -5.50 0.87 14.35
C THR A 19 -6.68 0.89 15.32
N ALA A 20 -7.90 1.02 14.81
CA ALA A 20 -9.11 0.96 15.61
C ALA A 20 -9.26 -0.38 16.33
N ASP A 21 -8.98 -1.50 15.65
CA ASP A 21 -9.03 -2.84 16.25
C ASP A 21 -7.98 -3.00 17.36
N ALA A 22 -6.76 -2.50 17.13
CA ALA A 22 -5.70 -2.50 18.14
C ALA A 22 -6.07 -1.70 19.39
N ILE A 23 -6.60 -0.48 19.21
CA ILE A 23 -7.08 0.37 20.32
C ILE A 23 -8.16 -0.36 21.11
N ARG A 24 -9.17 -0.91 20.42
CA ARG A 24 -10.26 -1.65 21.05
C ARG A 24 -9.78 -2.82 21.89
N ARG A 25 -8.79 -3.59 21.40
CA ARG A 25 -8.23 -4.74 22.14
C ARG A 25 -7.47 -4.29 23.38
N ALA A 26 -6.73 -3.19 23.28
CA ALA A 26 -5.92 -2.66 24.37
C ALA A 26 -6.79 -1.97 25.45
N ARG A 27 -7.84 -1.27 25.03
CA ARG A 27 -8.70 -0.44 25.89
C ARG A 27 -10.18 -0.60 25.52
N PRO A 28 -10.80 -1.72 25.88
CA PRO A 28 -12.20 -2.01 25.54
C PRO A 28 -13.21 -1.08 26.25
N ASP A 29 -12.76 -0.33 27.26
CA ASP A 29 -13.54 0.66 27.99
C ASP A 29 -13.74 1.97 27.19
N LEU A 30 -12.90 2.24 26.19
CA LEU A 30 -12.94 3.48 25.43
C LEU A 30 -13.97 3.45 24.30
N SER A 31 -14.68 4.57 24.14
CA SER A 31 -15.56 4.79 23.02
C SER A 31 -14.79 5.22 21.76
N LEU A 32 -14.97 4.47 20.68
CA LEU A 32 -14.29 4.67 19.41
C LEU A 32 -15.27 4.73 18.24
N THR A 33 -14.98 5.60 17.27
CA THR A 33 -15.64 5.64 15.96
C THR A 33 -14.63 5.70 14.82
N VAL A 34 -14.92 5.04 13.71
CA VAL A 34 -14.21 5.19 12.43
C VAL A 34 -15.05 6.04 11.48
N LEU A 35 -14.43 6.98 10.78
CA LEU A 35 -15.05 7.89 9.83
C LEU A 35 -14.52 7.59 8.42
N GLU A 36 -15.40 7.27 7.50
CA GLU A 36 -15.06 6.94 6.11
C GLU A 36 -15.93 7.79 5.18
N LYS A 37 -15.29 8.48 4.22
CA LYS A 37 -16.00 9.36 3.27
C LYS A 37 -16.78 8.56 2.24
N GLU A 38 -16.28 7.39 1.89
CA GLU A 38 -16.88 6.47 0.93
C GLU A 38 -18.10 5.74 1.54
N PRO A 39 -19.03 5.24 0.71
CA PRO A 39 -20.19 4.47 1.20
C PRO A 39 -19.79 3.14 1.84
N GLU A 40 -18.59 2.65 1.55
CA GLU A 40 -18.02 1.40 2.07
C GLU A 40 -16.56 1.58 2.47
N VAL A 41 -16.09 0.70 3.36
CA VAL A 41 -14.68 0.64 3.74
C VAL A 41 -13.81 0.11 2.59
N ALA A 42 -12.52 0.43 2.62
CA ALA A 42 -11.52 -0.09 1.68
C ALA A 42 -11.71 0.27 0.18
N ALA A 43 -12.58 1.21 -0.19
CA ALA A 43 -12.86 1.57 -1.59
C ALA A 43 -11.66 2.12 -2.41
N HIS A 44 -10.59 2.56 -1.74
CA HIS A 44 -9.39 3.12 -2.37
C HIS A 44 -8.19 2.16 -2.33
N GLN A 45 -7.06 2.58 -1.76
CA GLN A 45 -5.78 1.86 -1.79
C GLN A 45 -5.86 0.43 -1.23
N THR A 46 -6.75 0.19 -0.27
CA THR A 46 -6.93 -1.14 0.36
C THR A 46 -7.62 -2.14 -0.57
N GLY A 47 -8.65 -1.74 -1.32
CA GLY A 47 -9.29 -2.59 -2.33
C GLY A 47 -8.56 -2.60 -3.68
N ARG A 48 -7.64 -1.65 -3.90
CA ARG A 48 -6.94 -1.45 -5.18
C ARG A 48 -5.43 -1.65 -5.07
N ASN A 49 -5.02 -2.82 -4.62
CA ASN A 49 -3.62 -3.25 -4.56
C ASN A 49 -3.48 -4.72 -4.97
N SER A 50 -2.25 -5.18 -5.14
CA SER A 50 -1.90 -6.50 -5.67
C SER A 50 -2.24 -7.69 -4.75
N GLY A 51 -2.70 -7.45 -3.52
CA GLY A 51 -3.06 -8.53 -2.59
C GLY A 51 -1.88 -9.27 -1.97
N VAL A 52 -0.64 -8.81 -2.20
CA VAL A 52 0.56 -9.54 -1.75
C VAL A 52 0.81 -9.36 -0.25
N ILE A 53 0.99 -10.48 0.45
CA ILE A 53 1.56 -10.55 1.80
C ILE A 53 3.09 -10.65 1.64
N HIS A 54 3.77 -9.51 1.81
CA HIS A 54 5.21 -9.41 1.61
C HIS A 54 6.04 -9.99 2.78
N ALA A 55 7.11 -10.71 2.46
CA ALA A 55 8.01 -11.26 3.47
C ALA A 55 9.05 -10.28 4.06
N GLY A 56 9.14 -9.03 3.58
CA GLY A 56 10.11 -8.05 4.10
C GLY A 56 11.41 -7.86 3.29
N LEU A 57 11.54 -8.47 2.11
CA LEU A 57 12.81 -8.53 1.34
C LEU A 57 13.42 -7.16 0.96
N TYR A 58 12.62 -6.21 0.49
CA TYR A 58 13.13 -5.03 -0.21
C TYR A 58 13.52 -3.85 0.70
N TYR A 59 13.08 -3.87 1.95
CA TYR A 59 13.09 -2.69 2.82
C TYR A 59 14.46 -2.49 3.47
N ALA A 60 14.82 -1.22 3.72
CA ALA A 60 16.07 -0.88 4.38
C ALA A 60 16.12 -1.52 5.78
N PRO A 61 17.20 -2.26 6.13
CA PRO A 61 17.33 -2.84 7.46
C PRO A 61 17.20 -1.81 8.58
N GLY A 62 16.53 -2.18 9.66
CA GLY A 62 16.23 -1.29 10.80
C GLY A 62 15.06 -0.32 10.60
N SER A 63 14.57 -0.13 9.37
CA SER A 63 13.39 0.72 9.10
C SER A 63 12.11 0.17 9.76
N LEU A 64 11.13 1.04 10.01
CA LEU A 64 9.82 0.62 10.48
C LEU A 64 9.16 -0.31 9.48
N LYS A 65 9.26 -0.03 8.17
CA LYS A 65 8.76 -0.93 7.12
C LYS A 65 9.36 -2.32 7.21
N ALA A 66 10.68 -2.45 7.36
CA ALA A 66 11.32 -3.75 7.46
C ALA A 66 10.78 -4.52 8.67
N ARG A 67 10.85 -3.91 9.86
CA ARG A 67 10.44 -4.56 11.12
C ARG A 67 8.96 -4.94 11.12
N LEU A 68 8.08 -3.99 10.83
CA LEU A 68 6.63 -4.19 10.90
C LEU A 68 6.10 -5.06 9.75
N CYS A 69 6.78 -5.13 8.60
CA CYS A 69 6.41 -6.06 7.53
C CYS A 69 6.68 -7.50 7.91
N THR A 70 7.90 -7.81 8.38
CA THR A 70 8.27 -9.17 8.77
C THR A 70 7.40 -9.66 9.94
N GLU A 71 7.18 -8.83 10.95
CA GLU A 71 6.28 -9.12 12.07
C GLU A 71 4.82 -9.25 11.63
N GLY A 72 4.36 -8.32 10.78
CA GLY A 72 2.97 -8.22 10.37
C GLY A 72 2.51 -9.34 9.44
N ALA A 73 3.40 -9.88 8.60
CA ALA A 73 3.05 -10.94 7.65
C ALA A 73 2.49 -12.18 8.36
N GLU A 74 3.18 -12.71 9.37
CA GLU A 74 2.73 -13.90 10.10
C GLU A 74 1.48 -13.61 10.94
N ARG A 75 1.39 -12.41 11.55
CA ARG A 75 0.19 -11.97 12.26
C ARG A 75 -1.02 -11.92 11.34
N LEU A 76 -0.84 -11.45 10.11
CA LEU A 76 -1.90 -11.36 9.12
C LEU A 76 -2.37 -12.75 8.68
N PHE A 77 -1.47 -13.69 8.40
CA PHE A 77 -1.86 -15.06 8.10
C PHE A 77 -2.68 -15.69 9.22
N ARG A 78 -2.25 -15.52 10.48
CA ARG A 78 -2.99 -16.01 11.65
C ARG A 78 -4.37 -15.35 11.75
N TYR A 79 -4.43 -14.03 11.64
CA TYR A 79 -5.69 -13.28 11.67
C TYR A 79 -6.67 -13.76 10.60
N CYS A 80 -6.18 -14.00 9.38
CA CYS A 80 -6.97 -14.54 8.28
C CYS A 80 -7.46 -15.96 8.57
N ALA A 81 -6.59 -16.84 9.09
CA ALA A 81 -6.97 -18.21 9.47
C ALA A 81 -8.07 -18.23 10.55
N GLU A 82 -7.93 -17.41 11.59
CA GLU A 82 -8.93 -17.26 12.66
C GLU A 82 -10.31 -16.80 12.14
N ARG A 83 -10.35 -16.06 11.03
CA ARG A 83 -11.57 -15.48 10.46
C ARG A 83 -12.07 -16.21 9.21
N GLY A 84 -11.39 -17.28 8.81
CA GLY A 84 -11.71 -18.00 7.58
C GLY A 84 -11.51 -17.16 6.31
N ILE A 85 -10.63 -16.15 6.34
CA ILE A 85 -10.31 -15.34 5.16
C ILE A 85 -9.33 -16.14 4.29
N PRO A 86 -9.66 -16.41 3.01
CA PRO A 86 -8.78 -17.15 2.12
C PRO A 86 -7.41 -16.49 2.00
N THR A 87 -6.35 -17.29 2.10
CA THR A 87 -4.97 -16.86 1.83
C THR A 87 -4.24 -17.93 1.05
N THR A 88 -3.18 -17.53 0.34
CA THR A 88 -2.24 -18.47 -0.29
C THR A 88 -0.81 -18.17 0.18
N ARG A 89 0.05 -19.19 0.19
CA ARG A 89 1.50 -19.09 0.42
C ARG A 89 2.24 -19.73 -0.74
N THR A 90 2.13 -19.11 -1.91
CA THR A 90 2.71 -19.61 -3.17
C THR A 90 4.20 -19.32 -3.30
N GLY A 91 4.77 -18.51 -2.40
CA GLY A 91 6.15 -18.07 -2.48
C GLY A 91 6.38 -17.06 -3.61
N LYS A 92 7.59 -16.52 -3.67
CA LYS A 92 8.01 -15.55 -4.67
C LYS A 92 9.42 -15.85 -5.15
N ILE A 93 9.65 -15.73 -6.45
CA ILE A 93 11.00 -15.65 -7.01
C ILE A 93 11.30 -14.23 -7.48
N VAL A 94 12.47 -13.72 -7.12
CA VAL A 94 13.04 -12.48 -7.66
C VAL A 94 14.13 -12.85 -8.65
N VAL A 95 13.88 -12.65 -9.93
CA VAL A 95 14.66 -13.22 -11.04
C VAL A 95 15.61 -12.18 -11.63
N ALA A 96 16.90 -12.53 -11.67
CA ALA A 96 17.90 -11.83 -12.47
C ALA A 96 17.88 -12.39 -13.89
N THR A 97 17.50 -11.58 -14.89
CA THR A 97 17.41 -12.00 -16.30
C THR A 97 18.74 -11.82 -17.05
N SER A 98 19.71 -11.13 -16.46
CA SER A 98 21.07 -10.97 -17.00
C SER A 98 22.12 -11.01 -15.88
N ARG A 99 23.38 -11.25 -16.25
CA ARG A 99 24.50 -11.30 -15.31
C ARG A 99 24.75 -9.96 -14.60
N ASP A 100 24.47 -8.85 -15.27
CA ASP A 100 24.64 -7.50 -14.71
C ASP A 100 23.71 -7.21 -13.51
N GLN A 101 22.63 -8.01 -13.35
CA GLN A 101 21.69 -7.89 -12.24
C GLN A 101 22.15 -8.67 -10.98
N LEU A 102 23.18 -9.51 -11.08
CA LEU A 102 23.60 -10.38 -9.96
C LEU A 102 24.10 -9.59 -8.75
N THR A 103 24.75 -8.46 -8.95
CA THR A 103 25.17 -7.57 -7.85
C THR A 103 23.96 -7.00 -7.10
N ALA A 104 22.93 -6.55 -7.83
CA ALA A 104 21.70 -6.05 -7.23
C ALA A 104 20.89 -7.16 -6.55
N LEU A 105 20.90 -8.39 -7.11
CA LEU A 105 20.33 -9.57 -6.47
C LEU A 105 21.05 -9.90 -5.15
N ALA A 106 22.38 -9.82 -5.11
CA ALA A 106 23.16 -10.02 -3.89
C ALA A 106 22.88 -8.96 -2.81
N GLU A 107 22.70 -7.71 -3.19
CA GLU A 107 22.28 -6.67 -2.24
C GLU A 107 20.88 -6.93 -1.68
N LEU A 108 19.94 -7.44 -2.48
CA LEU A 108 18.62 -7.86 -1.99
C LEU A 108 18.73 -9.04 -1.00
N GLU A 109 19.57 -10.02 -1.30
CA GLU A 109 19.82 -11.15 -0.40
C GLU A 109 20.40 -10.67 0.94
N ARG A 110 21.37 -9.75 0.90
CA ARG A 110 21.95 -9.14 2.10
C ARG A 110 20.88 -8.42 2.93
N ARG A 111 20.02 -7.61 2.29
CA ARG A 111 18.92 -6.90 2.96
C ARG A 111 17.91 -7.85 3.58
N GLY A 112 17.43 -8.84 2.83
CA GLY A 112 16.48 -9.80 3.35
C GLY A 112 17.06 -10.60 4.51
N THR A 113 18.35 -10.97 4.45
CA THR A 113 19.04 -11.65 5.56
C THR A 113 19.07 -10.76 6.80
N ALA A 114 19.43 -9.48 6.64
CA ALA A 114 19.41 -8.50 7.74
C ALA A 114 17.99 -8.23 8.29
N ASN A 115 16.95 -8.46 7.49
CA ASN A 115 15.55 -8.35 7.89
C ASN A 115 14.96 -9.66 8.44
N GLY A 116 15.74 -10.74 8.54
CA GLY A 116 15.30 -12.05 9.03
C GLY A 116 14.42 -12.83 8.05
N VAL A 117 14.52 -12.55 6.75
CA VAL A 117 13.72 -13.19 5.71
C VAL A 117 14.35 -14.53 5.31
N ALA A 118 13.63 -15.62 5.52
CA ALA A 118 14.02 -16.94 5.01
C ALA A 118 13.92 -16.97 3.48
N MET A 119 15.05 -17.24 2.82
CA MET A 119 15.14 -17.31 1.37
C MET A 119 16.31 -18.18 0.91
N GLN A 120 16.30 -18.55 -0.36
CA GLN A 120 17.35 -19.34 -0.99
C GLN A 120 17.69 -18.76 -2.37
N ARG A 121 18.99 -18.61 -2.65
CA ARG A 121 19.46 -18.34 -4.01
C ARG A 121 19.42 -19.63 -4.84
N ILE A 122 18.82 -19.54 -6.01
CA ILE A 122 18.60 -20.66 -6.93
C ILE A 122 19.09 -20.32 -8.33
N GLY A 123 19.64 -21.32 -9.02
CA GLY A 123 20.00 -21.23 -10.43
C GLY A 123 18.82 -21.55 -11.38
N PRO A 124 19.08 -21.65 -12.69
CA PRO A 124 18.03 -21.87 -13.70
C PRO A 124 17.19 -23.14 -13.47
N GLY A 125 17.81 -24.22 -12.98
CA GLY A 125 17.10 -25.46 -12.65
C GLY A 125 16.06 -25.27 -11.54
N GLY A 126 16.44 -24.59 -10.45
CA GLY A 126 15.52 -24.28 -9.36
C GLY A 126 14.43 -23.28 -9.76
N ILE A 127 14.73 -22.34 -10.68
CA ILE A 127 13.70 -21.46 -11.26
C ILE A 127 12.67 -22.30 -11.99
N ALA A 128 13.10 -23.22 -12.86
CA ALA A 128 12.19 -24.07 -13.64
C ALA A 128 11.41 -25.08 -12.76
N GLU A 129 11.95 -25.50 -11.62
CA GLU A 129 11.25 -26.35 -10.66
C GLU A 129 10.06 -25.62 -10.02
N ILE A 130 10.27 -24.37 -9.59
CA ILE A 130 9.26 -23.56 -8.89
C ILE A 130 8.28 -22.92 -9.89
N GLU A 131 8.80 -22.29 -10.93
CA GLU A 131 8.06 -21.58 -11.98
C GLU A 131 8.52 -22.09 -13.37
N PRO A 132 7.92 -23.18 -13.89
CA PRO A 132 8.40 -23.87 -15.10
C PRO A 132 8.48 -23.03 -16.38
N HIS A 133 7.69 -21.95 -16.45
CA HIS A 133 7.66 -21.05 -17.60
C HIS A 133 8.61 -19.85 -17.41
N ALA A 134 9.12 -19.62 -16.20
CA ALA A 134 10.02 -18.52 -15.90
C ALA A 134 11.47 -18.84 -16.34
N ARG A 135 12.21 -17.81 -16.76
CA ARG A 135 13.62 -17.90 -17.14
C ARG A 135 14.44 -16.80 -16.49
N GLY A 136 15.68 -17.13 -16.15
CA GLY A 136 16.65 -16.20 -15.57
C GLY A 136 18.01 -16.87 -15.37
N VAL A 137 19.00 -16.05 -15.03
CA VAL A 137 20.38 -16.48 -14.69
C VAL A 137 20.41 -17.05 -13.28
N GLU A 138 19.87 -16.31 -12.31
CA GLU A 138 19.71 -16.70 -10.91
C GLU A 138 18.45 -16.05 -10.35
N ALA A 139 17.94 -16.55 -9.23
CA ALA A 139 16.85 -15.93 -8.51
C ALA A 139 16.99 -16.08 -7.00
N LEU A 140 16.30 -15.22 -6.25
CA LEU A 140 16.02 -15.42 -4.84
C LEU A 140 14.61 -15.98 -4.67
N HIS A 141 14.50 -17.19 -4.12
CA HIS A 141 13.24 -17.80 -3.72
C HIS A 141 12.89 -17.43 -2.28
N VAL A 142 11.70 -16.89 -2.08
CA VAL A 142 11.16 -16.43 -0.79
C VAL A 142 9.83 -17.15 -0.52
N PRO A 143 9.87 -18.33 0.14
CA PRO A 143 8.69 -19.18 0.34
C PRO A 143 7.57 -18.52 1.17
N ALA A 144 7.93 -17.64 2.09
CA ALA A 144 6.98 -17.00 3.00
C ALA A 144 6.06 -15.96 2.35
N THR A 145 6.29 -15.60 1.08
CA THR A 145 5.41 -14.65 0.37
C THR A 145 4.07 -15.32 0.04
N GLY A 146 2.98 -14.58 0.18
CA GLY A 146 1.66 -15.07 -0.14
C GLY A 146 0.70 -14.00 -0.65
N ALA A 147 -0.59 -14.33 -0.71
CA ALA A 147 -1.63 -13.42 -1.15
C ALA A 147 -2.92 -13.50 -0.32
N VAL A 148 -3.65 -12.39 -0.29
CA VAL A 148 -4.96 -12.22 0.35
C VAL A 148 -5.73 -11.10 -0.35
N ASP A 149 -7.05 -11.10 -0.24
CA ASP A 149 -7.86 -9.92 -0.53
C ASP A 149 -7.85 -8.98 0.69
N PHE A 150 -7.15 -7.85 0.60
CA PHE A 150 -7.09 -6.89 1.71
C PHE A 150 -8.42 -6.15 1.94
N GLY A 151 -9.34 -6.15 0.96
CA GLY A 151 -10.71 -5.69 1.14
C GLY A 151 -11.49 -6.64 2.07
N ASP A 152 -11.32 -7.95 1.93
CA ASP A 152 -11.87 -8.94 2.88
C ASP A 152 -11.32 -8.70 4.30
N VAL A 153 -10.01 -8.49 4.42
CA VAL A 153 -9.36 -8.21 5.71
C VAL A 153 -9.91 -6.94 6.36
N ALA A 154 -10.07 -5.86 5.59
CA ALA A 154 -10.66 -4.61 6.06
C ALA A 154 -12.12 -4.79 6.49
N ARG A 155 -12.94 -5.49 5.70
CA ARG A 155 -14.32 -5.81 6.07
C ARG A 155 -14.40 -6.66 7.33
N ALA A 156 -13.45 -7.57 7.54
CA ALA A 156 -13.37 -8.35 8.77
C ALA A 156 -13.04 -7.48 10.00
N PHE A 157 -12.09 -6.54 9.89
CA PHE A 157 -11.85 -5.56 10.97
C PHE A 157 -13.09 -4.72 11.24
N ALA A 158 -13.79 -4.29 10.19
CA ALA A 158 -15.02 -3.52 10.33
C ALA A 158 -16.12 -4.30 11.08
N ALA A 159 -16.26 -5.60 10.78
CA ALA A 159 -17.19 -6.50 11.47
C ALA A 159 -16.80 -6.70 12.94
N ASP A 160 -15.51 -6.87 13.24
CA ASP A 160 -15.02 -7.04 14.61
C ASP A 160 -15.25 -5.80 15.48
N LEU A 161 -15.00 -4.61 14.92
CA LEU A 161 -15.32 -3.33 15.57
C LEU A 161 -16.82 -3.20 15.87
N SER A 162 -17.66 -3.54 14.88
CA SER A 162 -19.12 -3.46 15.01
C SER A 162 -19.66 -4.45 16.05
N ARG A 163 -19.14 -5.69 16.09
CA ARG A 163 -19.51 -6.70 17.10
C ARG A 163 -19.17 -6.25 18.52
N ALA A 164 -18.11 -5.47 18.67
CA ALA A 164 -17.73 -4.89 19.95
C ALA A 164 -18.47 -3.58 20.30
N GLY A 165 -19.44 -3.15 19.48
CA GLY A 165 -20.27 -1.98 19.74
C GLY A 165 -19.69 -0.65 19.29
N HIS A 166 -18.56 -0.65 18.57
CA HIS A 166 -18.02 0.57 17.96
C HIS A 166 -18.72 0.91 16.65
N ARG A 167 -18.70 2.19 16.27
CA ARG A 167 -19.38 2.67 15.07
C ARG A 167 -18.39 2.91 13.92
N ILE A 168 -18.80 2.53 12.73
CA ILE A 168 -18.15 2.89 11.47
C ILE A 168 -19.14 3.75 10.70
N ARG A 169 -18.80 5.03 10.53
CA ARG A 169 -19.66 6.01 9.86
C ARG A 169 -19.13 6.20 8.44
N THR A 170 -19.68 5.44 7.51
CA THR A 170 -19.48 5.64 6.06
C THR A 170 -20.29 6.85 5.57
N GLY A 171 -19.91 7.39 4.41
CA GLY A 171 -20.46 8.66 3.91
C GLY A 171 -20.09 9.88 4.76
N PHE A 172 -19.14 9.74 5.69
CA PHE A 172 -18.65 10.80 6.57
C PHE A 172 -17.36 11.40 6.05
N GLU A 173 -17.47 12.50 5.31
CA GLU A 173 -16.32 13.29 4.89
C GLU A 173 -16.00 14.35 5.96
N VAL A 174 -14.83 14.27 6.59
CA VAL A 174 -14.33 15.34 7.45
C VAL A 174 -13.96 16.54 6.58
N ARG A 175 -14.74 17.62 6.69
CA ARG A 175 -14.54 18.84 5.89
C ARG A 175 -13.87 19.95 6.69
N GLU A 176 -14.10 19.95 8.00
CA GLU A 176 -13.51 20.91 8.92
C GLU A 176 -13.20 20.22 10.24
N ALA A 177 -12.19 20.71 10.95
CA ALA A 177 -11.97 20.35 12.33
C ALA A 177 -11.67 21.59 13.17
N ARG A 178 -12.17 21.60 14.41
CA ARG A 178 -11.94 22.69 15.36
C ARG A 178 -11.63 22.13 16.73
N ARG A 179 -10.58 22.64 17.37
CA ARG A 179 -10.29 22.31 18.77
C ARG A 179 -11.27 23.06 19.66
N SER A 180 -11.91 22.35 20.59
CA SER A 180 -12.82 22.89 21.59
C SER A 180 -12.46 22.29 22.95
N GLY A 181 -11.68 23.04 23.73
CA GLY A 181 -11.07 22.54 24.96
C GLY A 181 -10.14 21.35 24.70
N HIS A 182 -10.34 20.26 25.43
CA HIS A 182 -9.58 19.01 25.28
C HIS A 182 -10.07 18.10 24.14
N ARG A 183 -11.06 18.55 23.35
CA ARG A 183 -11.64 17.77 22.25
C ARG A 183 -11.43 18.42 20.91
N THR A 184 -11.43 17.61 19.87
CA THR A 184 -11.47 18.03 18.47
C THR A 184 -12.85 17.71 17.93
N VAL A 185 -13.55 18.72 17.42
CA VAL A 185 -14.83 18.55 16.73
C VAL A 185 -14.55 18.40 15.24
N LEU A 186 -14.89 17.24 14.70
CA LEU A 186 -14.81 16.88 13.29
C LEU A 186 -16.18 17.14 12.65
N ALA A 187 -16.25 18.11 11.74
CA ALA A 187 -17.48 18.49 11.07
C ALA A 187 -17.55 17.90 9.65
N GLY A 188 -18.74 17.42 9.30
CA GLY A 188 -18.98 16.70 8.05
C GLY A 188 -20.39 16.13 8.00
N PRO A 189 -20.97 15.91 6.81
CA PRO A 189 -22.25 15.19 6.69
C PRO A 189 -22.10 13.76 7.22
N PRO A 190 -23.12 13.17 7.88
CA PRO A 190 -24.43 13.76 8.20
C PRO A 190 -24.46 14.53 9.54
N GLY A 191 -23.33 14.77 10.20
CA GLY A 191 -23.27 15.68 11.36
C GLY A 191 -22.11 15.44 12.32
N ASP A 192 -21.66 16.52 12.97
CA ASP A 192 -20.45 16.61 13.78
C ASP A 192 -20.22 15.51 14.83
N ILE A 193 -18.93 15.24 15.07
CA ILE A 193 -18.41 14.33 16.09
C ILE A 193 -17.34 15.04 16.89
N ALA A 194 -17.43 14.97 18.22
CA ALA A 194 -16.36 15.43 19.10
C ALA A 194 -15.57 14.21 19.62
N ALA A 195 -14.24 14.28 19.53
CA ALA A 195 -13.34 13.24 20.04
C ALA A 195 -12.25 13.84 20.93
N THR A 196 -11.80 13.12 21.96
CA THR A 196 -10.65 13.53 22.78
C THR A 196 -9.35 13.42 21.99
N ALA A 197 -9.13 12.25 21.37
CA ALA A 197 -8.02 11.99 20.46
C ALA A 197 -8.50 11.67 19.03
N VAL A 198 -7.73 12.09 18.02
CA VAL A 198 -8.02 11.84 16.60
C VAL A 198 -6.84 11.14 15.92
N VAL A 199 -7.14 10.11 15.14
CA VAL A 199 -6.15 9.43 14.29
C VAL A 199 -6.44 9.76 12.83
N ASN A 200 -5.49 10.37 12.14
CA ASN A 200 -5.61 10.68 10.72
C ASN A 200 -4.91 9.60 9.88
N CYS A 201 -5.71 8.68 9.36
CA CYS A 201 -5.33 7.60 8.45
C CYS A 201 -5.93 7.82 7.04
N ALA A 202 -6.11 9.07 6.62
CA ALA A 202 -6.83 9.44 5.39
C ALA A 202 -6.08 9.13 4.07
N GLY A 203 -4.99 8.34 4.12
CA GLY A 203 -4.28 7.82 2.95
C GLY A 203 -3.91 8.91 1.94
N LEU A 204 -4.55 8.86 0.77
CA LEU A 204 -4.39 9.84 -0.30
C LEU A 204 -4.69 11.29 0.07
N HIS A 205 -5.35 11.57 1.20
CA HIS A 205 -5.69 12.92 1.66
C HIS A 205 -5.09 13.29 3.01
N VAL A 206 -4.18 12.47 3.55
CA VAL A 206 -3.68 12.62 4.93
C VAL A 206 -3.07 14.01 5.20
N ASP A 207 -2.34 14.58 4.25
CA ASP A 207 -1.76 15.92 4.34
C ASP A 207 -2.81 17.04 4.29
N ARG A 208 -3.93 16.85 3.58
CA ARG A 208 -5.06 17.79 3.62
C ARG A 208 -5.81 17.72 4.94
N VAL A 209 -6.11 16.50 5.40
CA VAL A 209 -6.78 16.29 6.69
C VAL A 209 -5.92 16.77 7.85
N MET A 210 -4.60 16.63 7.77
CA MET A 210 -3.67 17.17 8.77
C MET A 210 -3.80 18.70 8.89
N ARG A 211 -3.95 19.42 7.76
CA ARG A 211 -4.21 20.87 7.78
C ARG A 211 -5.56 21.22 8.36
N LEU A 212 -6.62 20.45 8.04
CA LEU A 212 -7.94 20.64 8.65
C LEU A 212 -7.87 20.50 10.18
N LEU A 213 -7.02 19.60 10.68
CA LEU A 213 -6.77 19.40 12.11
C LEU A 213 -5.87 20.48 12.73
N GLY A 214 -5.45 21.50 11.97
CA GLY A 214 -4.64 22.62 12.46
C GLY A 214 -3.14 22.34 12.51
N HIS A 215 -2.64 21.34 11.77
CA HIS A 215 -1.22 21.02 11.71
C HIS A 215 -0.65 21.19 10.30
N GLU A 216 0.59 21.69 10.20
CA GLU A 216 1.28 21.83 8.92
C GLU A 216 2.08 20.58 8.58
N PRO A 217 1.84 19.93 7.42
CA PRO A 217 2.60 18.76 7.01
C PRO A 217 3.99 19.18 6.47
N ASP A 218 5.02 18.44 6.89
CA ASP A 218 6.41 18.57 6.42
C ASP A 218 6.66 17.88 5.06
N LEU A 219 5.65 17.17 4.54
CA LEU A 219 5.66 16.42 3.29
C LEU A 219 4.33 16.56 2.55
N LYS A 220 4.32 16.27 1.24
CA LYS A 220 3.10 16.23 0.44
C LYS A 220 2.84 14.83 -0.08
N VAL A 221 1.58 14.41 -0.08
CA VAL A 221 1.16 13.18 -0.74
C VAL A 221 0.86 13.45 -2.20
N LEU A 222 1.61 12.79 -3.09
CA LEU A 222 1.42 12.87 -4.52
C LEU A 222 0.82 11.55 -5.06
N PRO A 223 -0.18 11.61 -5.93
CA PRO A 223 -0.83 10.42 -6.45
C PRO A 223 -0.08 9.87 -7.65
N PHE A 224 0.41 8.63 -7.52
CA PHE A 224 0.96 7.87 -8.64
C PHE A 224 0.02 6.72 -8.97
N ARG A 225 -0.57 6.76 -10.16
CA ARG A 225 -1.42 5.68 -10.67
C ARG A 225 -0.53 4.53 -11.16
N GLY A 226 -0.84 3.34 -10.67
CA GLY A 226 -0.33 2.09 -11.20
C GLY A 226 -1.41 1.38 -11.98
N GLU A 227 -1.14 1.11 -13.25
CA GLU A 227 -2.02 0.36 -14.14
C GLU A 227 -1.58 -1.11 -14.18
N TYR A 228 -2.55 -2.01 -14.04
CA TYR A 228 -2.34 -3.45 -14.05
C TYR A 228 -3.02 -4.06 -15.28
N TRP A 229 -2.32 -4.98 -15.92
CA TRP A 229 -2.89 -5.91 -16.89
C TRP A 229 -3.24 -7.21 -16.17
N GLY A 230 -4.33 -7.86 -16.56
CA GLY A 230 -4.62 -9.23 -16.17
C GLY A 230 -4.08 -10.19 -17.22
N LEU A 231 -3.65 -11.39 -16.82
CA LEU A 231 -3.50 -12.48 -17.77
C LEU A 231 -4.87 -13.09 -18.05
N SER A 232 -5.13 -13.46 -19.31
CA SER A 232 -6.29 -14.23 -19.72
C SER A 232 -6.34 -15.56 -18.98
N GLU A 233 -7.53 -16.14 -18.84
CA GLU A 233 -7.72 -17.41 -18.12
C GLU A 233 -6.78 -18.51 -18.63
N THR A 234 -6.63 -18.60 -19.95
CA THR A 234 -5.73 -19.55 -20.64
C THR A 234 -4.25 -19.36 -20.32
N ALA A 235 -3.83 -18.15 -19.94
CA ALA A 235 -2.44 -17.81 -19.66
C ALA A 235 -2.12 -17.78 -18.16
N THR A 236 -3.12 -17.80 -17.27
CA THR A 236 -2.89 -17.78 -15.80
C THR A 236 -2.03 -18.95 -15.32
N GLY A 237 -2.04 -20.09 -16.03
CA GLY A 237 -1.22 -21.26 -15.73
C GLY A 237 0.29 -21.05 -15.92
N LEU A 238 0.70 -19.99 -16.64
CA LEU A 238 2.11 -19.66 -16.85
C LEU A 238 2.82 -19.19 -15.58
N VAL A 239 2.07 -18.79 -14.54
CA VAL A 239 2.61 -18.28 -13.28
C VAL A 239 1.92 -18.98 -12.10
N ARG A 240 2.68 -19.75 -11.31
CA ARG A 240 2.19 -20.52 -10.16
C ARG A 240 2.15 -19.70 -8.87
N GLY A 241 3.00 -18.69 -8.74
CA GLY A 241 3.11 -17.81 -7.57
C GLY A 241 3.40 -16.37 -7.94
N HIS A 242 4.54 -15.85 -7.49
CA HIS A 242 4.96 -14.47 -7.75
C HIS A 242 6.32 -14.44 -8.45
N VAL A 243 6.40 -13.80 -9.63
CA VAL A 243 7.64 -13.68 -10.42
C VAL A 243 7.99 -12.21 -10.59
N TYR A 244 9.03 -11.77 -9.90
CA TYR A 244 9.42 -10.37 -9.80
C TYR A 244 10.80 -10.17 -10.42
N PRO A 245 11.06 -9.04 -11.10
CA PRO A 245 12.40 -8.74 -11.57
C PRO A 245 13.28 -8.26 -10.40
N VAL A 246 14.59 -8.34 -10.57
CA VAL A 246 15.52 -7.53 -9.76
C VAL A 246 15.17 -6.04 -9.98
N PRO A 247 14.88 -5.26 -8.92
CA PRO A 247 14.55 -3.85 -9.05
C PRO A 247 15.69 -3.04 -9.66
N ASP A 248 15.37 -2.10 -10.54
CA ASP A 248 16.32 -1.08 -10.97
C ASP A 248 16.58 -0.11 -9.80
N PRO A 249 17.83 0.06 -9.32
CA PRO A 249 18.14 0.98 -8.23
C PRO A 249 17.70 2.43 -8.50
N ARG A 250 17.63 2.84 -9.77
CA ARG A 250 17.18 4.18 -10.18
C ARG A 250 15.68 4.35 -10.05
N LEU A 251 14.92 3.25 -10.11
CA LEU A 251 13.46 3.22 -10.15
C LEU A 251 12.93 1.97 -9.42
N PRO A 252 13.18 1.83 -8.10
CA PRO A 252 12.92 0.58 -7.37
C PRO A 252 11.44 0.22 -7.23
N HIS A 253 10.54 1.13 -7.62
CA HIS A 253 9.09 0.94 -7.62
C HIS A 253 8.51 0.62 -9.00
N LEU A 254 9.34 0.61 -10.05
CA LEU A 254 8.96 0.31 -11.42
C LEU A 254 9.53 -1.05 -11.82
N GLY A 255 8.65 -1.92 -12.29
CA GLY A 255 9.03 -3.25 -12.75
C GLY A 255 7.80 -4.04 -13.11
N VAL A 256 7.84 -4.67 -14.28
CA VAL A 256 6.78 -5.54 -14.76
C VAL A 256 6.91 -6.85 -13.99
N HIS A 257 6.12 -7.00 -12.92
CA HIS A 257 6.09 -8.22 -12.11
C HIS A 257 4.76 -8.96 -12.27
N PHE A 258 4.82 -10.28 -12.10
CA PHE A 258 3.65 -11.16 -12.11
C PHE A 258 3.23 -11.46 -10.69
N THR A 259 1.97 -11.18 -10.37
CA THR A 259 1.39 -11.46 -9.06
C THR A 259 0.17 -12.34 -9.23
N ARG A 260 0.22 -13.58 -8.72
CA ARG A 260 -0.98 -14.41 -8.56
C ARG A 260 -1.72 -14.04 -7.28
N ASN A 261 -2.98 -13.65 -7.40
CA ASN A 261 -3.83 -13.34 -6.25
C ASN A 261 -4.45 -14.61 -5.65
N VAL A 262 -5.17 -14.46 -4.52
CA VAL A 262 -5.83 -15.57 -3.82
C VAL A 262 -6.90 -16.28 -4.66
N ALA A 263 -7.53 -15.58 -5.61
CA ALA A 263 -8.50 -16.13 -6.55
C ALA A 263 -7.84 -16.82 -7.77
N GLY A 264 -6.51 -16.87 -7.83
CA GLY A 264 -5.76 -17.50 -8.91
C GLY A 264 -5.60 -16.67 -10.19
N ARG A 265 -6.09 -15.43 -10.23
CA ARG A 265 -5.83 -14.50 -11.34
C ARG A 265 -4.40 -13.96 -11.22
N VAL A 266 -3.74 -13.79 -12.36
CA VAL A 266 -2.38 -13.25 -12.43
C VAL A 266 -2.41 -11.83 -12.97
N GLU A 267 -1.85 -10.90 -12.22
CA GLU A 267 -1.72 -9.49 -12.58
C GLU A 267 -0.29 -9.19 -13.03
N LEU A 268 -0.16 -8.36 -14.06
CA LEU A 268 1.09 -7.86 -14.60
C LEU A 268 1.17 -6.34 -14.44
N GLY A 269 2.18 -5.85 -13.73
CA GLY A 269 2.34 -4.44 -13.43
C GLY A 269 2.85 -4.22 -12.01
N PRO A 270 2.61 -3.06 -11.39
CA PRO A 270 2.13 -1.85 -12.03
C PRO A 270 3.27 -1.08 -12.71
N ASN A 271 2.92 -0.25 -13.69
CA ASN A 271 3.74 0.92 -14.02
C ASN A 271 3.55 2.00 -12.94
N ALA A 272 4.25 3.13 -13.07
CA ALA A 272 4.02 4.28 -12.19
C ALA A 272 3.92 5.54 -13.04
N VAL A 273 2.69 6.06 -13.17
CA VAL A 273 2.42 7.32 -13.86
C VAL A 273 1.83 8.32 -12.89
N TRP A 274 2.19 9.60 -13.02
CA TRP A 274 1.57 10.64 -12.20
C TRP A 274 0.09 10.75 -12.54
N ALA A 275 -0.77 10.83 -11.52
CA ALA A 275 -2.20 10.98 -11.69
C ALA A 275 -2.61 12.45 -11.57
N TRP A 276 -3.54 12.88 -12.43
CA TRP A 276 -4.06 14.26 -12.43
C TRP A 276 -5.05 14.55 -11.30
N GLY A 277 -5.16 13.66 -10.31
CA GLY A 277 -6.01 13.79 -9.13
C GLY A 277 -5.72 12.70 -8.11
N ARG A 278 -6.01 12.94 -6.83
CA ARG A 278 -5.73 11.98 -5.74
C ARG A 278 -6.52 10.68 -5.88
N GLU A 279 -7.69 10.74 -6.51
CA GLU A 279 -8.59 9.60 -6.76
C GLU A 279 -8.84 9.37 -8.26
N ALA A 280 -7.93 9.85 -9.11
CA ALA A 280 -8.03 9.76 -10.56
C ALA A 280 -7.66 8.35 -11.09
N TYR A 281 -8.50 7.36 -10.81
CA TYR A 281 -8.25 5.96 -11.21
C TYR A 281 -8.38 5.72 -12.72
N GLY A 282 -9.25 6.46 -13.40
CA GLY A 282 -9.41 6.37 -14.86
C GLY A 282 -8.32 7.12 -15.61
N ARG A 283 -7.97 6.67 -16.84
CA ARG A 283 -6.91 7.28 -17.65
C ARG A 283 -7.11 8.77 -17.91
N LEU A 284 -8.35 9.14 -18.22
CA LEU A 284 -8.78 10.51 -18.50
C LEU A 284 -9.37 11.22 -17.27
N SER A 285 -9.37 10.57 -16.11
CA SER A 285 -9.85 11.18 -14.89
C SER A 285 -8.79 12.11 -14.31
N GLY A 286 -9.24 13.19 -13.68
CA GLY A 286 -8.38 14.19 -13.08
C GLY A 286 -9.19 15.19 -12.29
N ARG A 287 -8.51 15.95 -11.44
CA ARG A 287 -9.09 17.03 -10.64
C ARG A 287 -8.12 18.20 -10.70
N PHE A 288 -8.49 19.23 -11.46
CA PHE A 288 -7.63 20.39 -11.69
C PHE A 288 -7.07 21.02 -10.40
N PRO A 289 -7.87 21.21 -9.32
CA PRO A 289 -7.32 21.66 -8.04
C PRO A 289 -6.19 20.78 -7.48
N ASP A 290 -6.29 19.45 -7.58
CA ASP A 290 -5.26 18.53 -7.11
C ASP A 290 -3.98 18.66 -7.95
N ALA A 291 -4.13 18.77 -9.27
CA ALA A 291 -3.01 18.94 -10.19
C ALA A 291 -2.27 20.26 -9.94
N LEU A 292 -3.01 21.36 -9.77
CA LEU A 292 -2.42 22.67 -9.44
C LEU A 292 -1.70 22.64 -8.09
N GLU A 293 -2.28 21.97 -7.08
CA GLU A 293 -1.68 21.83 -5.75
C GLU A 293 -0.38 21.00 -5.77
N ALA A 294 -0.28 20.01 -6.67
CA ALA A 294 0.95 19.27 -6.90
C ALA A 294 1.98 20.13 -7.64
N LEU A 295 1.60 20.82 -8.71
CA LEU A 295 2.48 21.66 -9.53
C LEU A 295 3.06 22.85 -8.76
N SER A 296 2.31 23.43 -7.81
CA SER A 296 2.79 24.52 -6.95
C SER A 296 3.78 24.04 -5.88
N TYR A 297 3.77 22.75 -5.54
CA TYR A 297 4.64 22.20 -4.51
C TYR A 297 6.10 22.13 -4.98
N ARG A 298 7.01 22.70 -4.17
CA ARG A 298 8.46 22.74 -4.46
C ARG A 298 9.05 21.34 -4.63
N GLY A 299 8.70 20.40 -3.75
CA GLY A 299 9.20 19.03 -3.80
C GLY A 299 8.83 18.31 -5.10
N PHE A 300 7.60 18.50 -5.59
CA PHE A 300 7.17 17.91 -6.86
C PHE A 300 7.94 18.49 -8.05
N ARG A 301 8.15 19.80 -8.10
CA ARG A 301 8.93 20.43 -9.17
C ARG A 301 10.37 19.91 -9.22
N ARG A 302 10.99 19.69 -8.06
CA ARG A 302 12.34 19.09 -7.96
C ARG A 302 12.35 17.62 -8.38
N LEU A 303 11.39 16.83 -7.91
CA LEU A 303 11.23 15.43 -8.33
C LEU A 303 11.03 15.32 -9.84
N ALA A 304 10.17 16.16 -10.42
CA ALA A 304 9.91 16.19 -11.86
C ALA A 304 11.19 16.57 -12.63
N GLN A 305 11.94 17.58 -12.19
CA GLN A 305 13.22 17.96 -12.81
C GLN A 305 14.23 16.80 -12.82
N ALA A 306 14.29 16.01 -11.74
CA ALA A 306 15.20 14.87 -11.64
C ALA A 306 14.78 13.67 -12.51
N HIS A 307 13.46 13.45 -12.73
CA HIS A 307 12.93 12.22 -13.32
C HIS A 307 12.02 12.41 -14.56
N TRP A 308 11.97 13.59 -15.16
CA TRP A 308 11.01 13.89 -16.24
C TRP A 308 11.09 12.94 -17.44
N ARG A 309 12.30 12.52 -17.85
CA ARG A 309 12.49 11.58 -18.97
C ARG A 309 11.82 10.25 -18.69
N THR A 310 12.04 9.72 -17.49
CA THR A 310 11.40 8.49 -17.03
C THR A 310 9.89 8.64 -16.94
N ALA A 311 9.41 9.75 -16.37
CA ALA A 311 7.98 9.99 -16.22
C ALA A 311 7.27 10.02 -17.58
N VAL A 312 7.87 10.68 -18.58
CA VAL A 312 7.35 10.70 -19.95
C VAL A 312 7.40 9.30 -20.55
N GLU A 313 8.54 8.61 -20.51
CA GLU A 313 8.66 7.25 -21.04
C GLU A 313 7.63 6.28 -20.45
N GLU A 314 7.40 6.33 -19.13
CA GLU A 314 6.43 5.47 -18.46
C GLU A 314 4.99 5.83 -18.84
N GLN A 315 4.70 7.11 -19.04
CA GLN A 315 3.38 7.55 -19.51
C GLN A 315 3.06 7.06 -20.93
N TRP A 316 4.06 6.99 -21.82
CA TRP A 316 3.88 6.42 -23.16
C TRP A 316 3.82 4.89 -23.12
N ARG A 317 4.69 4.25 -22.35
CA ARG A 317 4.76 2.79 -22.24
C ARG A 317 3.54 2.19 -21.55
N SER A 318 2.86 2.93 -20.67
CA SER A 318 1.60 2.48 -20.06
C SER A 318 0.51 2.19 -21.07
N LEU A 319 0.59 2.80 -22.26
CA LEU A 319 -0.39 2.67 -23.33
C LEU A 319 -0.04 1.56 -24.33
N ASP A 320 1.20 1.07 -24.36
CA ASP A 320 1.66 0.08 -25.34
C ASP A 320 1.77 -1.34 -24.74
N ARG A 321 0.73 -2.15 -24.99
CA ARG A 321 0.67 -3.57 -24.62
C ARG A 321 1.85 -4.37 -25.18
N ARG A 322 2.37 -4.03 -26.36
CA ARG A 322 3.50 -4.74 -26.98
C ARG A 322 4.79 -4.49 -26.21
N SER A 323 5.04 -3.25 -25.78
CA SER A 323 6.20 -2.90 -24.97
C SER A 323 6.20 -3.61 -23.61
N VAL A 324 5.03 -3.70 -22.95
CA VAL A 324 4.87 -4.42 -21.67
C VAL A 324 5.21 -5.90 -21.83
N VAL A 325 4.66 -6.56 -22.84
CA VAL A 325 4.93 -7.99 -23.13
C VAL A 325 6.40 -8.21 -23.46
N ARG A 326 7.00 -7.34 -24.27
CA ARG A 326 8.42 -7.44 -24.61
C ARG A 326 9.32 -7.39 -23.37
N LYS A 327 9.02 -6.52 -22.40
CA LYS A 327 9.75 -6.47 -21.12
C LYS A 327 9.49 -7.72 -20.28
N ALA A 328 8.23 -8.14 -20.18
CA ALA A 328 7.80 -9.31 -19.40
C ALA A 328 8.43 -10.61 -19.91
N ARG A 329 8.64 -10.74 -21.23
CA ARG A 329 9.29 -11.89 -21.88
C ARG A 329 10.72 -12.15 -21.44
N ALA A 330 11.39 -11.17 -20.85
CA ALA A 330 12.70 -11.40 -20.25
C ALA A 330 12.63 -12.42 -19.09
N MET A 331 11.51 -12.45 -18.36
CA MET A 331 11.25 -13.44 -17.31
C MET A 331 10.31 -14.56 -17.75
N LEU A 332 9.35 -14.28 -18.64
CA LEU A 332 8.31 -15.22 -19.06
C LEU A 332 8.20 -15.28 -20.60
N PRO A 333 9.08 -16.03 -21.30
CA PRO A 333 9.22 -15.96 -22.76
C PRO A 333 7.96 -16.34 -23.55
N GLU A 334 7.16 -17.25 -23.00
CA GLU A 334 5.94 -17.78 -23.61
C GLU A 334 4.79 -16.76 -23.65
N LEU A 335 4.86 -15.68 -22.86
CA LEU A 335 3.80 -14.68 -22.80
C LEU A 335 3.59 -14.03 -24.16
N GLU A 336 2.36 -14.01 -24.65
CA GLU A 336 1.99 -13.32 -25.87
C GLU A 336 1.21 -12.04 -25.61
N VAL A 337 1.12 -11.20 -26.65
CA VAL A 337 0.28 -10.00 -26.58
C VAL A 337 -1.14 -10.40 -26.26
N ARG A 338 -1.72 -11.39 -26.97
CA ARG A 338 -3.12 -11.83 -26.81
C ARG A 338 -3.49 -12.26 -25.39
N ASP A 339 -2.51 -12.63 -24.57
CA ASP A 339 -2.71 -13.10 -23.20
C ASP A 339 -2.99 -11.97 -22.19
N LEU A 340 -2.80 -10.70 -22.56
CA LEU A 340 -3.06 -9.56 -21.67
C LEU A 340 -4.45 -8.95 -21.82
N GLU A 341 -5.13 -8.74 -20.71
CA GLU A 341 -6.41 -8.03 -20.62
C GLU A 341 -6.25 -6.74 -19.81
N THR A 342 -6.99 -5.70 -20.17
CA THR A 342 -7.09 -4.52 -19.30
C THR A 342 -7.76 -4.94 -18.00
N TRP A 343 -7.21 -4.53 -16.86
CA TRP A 343 -7.75 -4.94 -15.56
C TRP A 343 -8.16 -3.76 -14.70
N ARG A 344 -7.27 -3.29 -13.84
CA ARG A 344 -7.58 -2.22 -12.88
C ARG A 344 -6.42 -1.28 -12.71
N SER A 345 -6.70 -0.18 -12.02
CA SER A 345 -5.70 0.76 -11.56
C SER A 345 -5.83 0.97 -10.06
N GLY A 346 -4.68 1.17 -9.43
CA GLY A 346 -4.55 1.67 -8.07
C GLY A 346 -3.82 3.01 -8.08
N ILE A 347 -3.97 3.79 -7.01
CA ILE A 347 -3.19 5.02 -6.81
C ILE A 347 -2.39 4.84 -5.54
N ARG A 348 -1.07 4.98 -5.66
CA ARG A 348 -0.16 5.03 -4.52
C ARG A 348 -0.10 6.45 -3.99
N ALA A 349 -0.43 6.62 -2.71
CA ALA A 349 -0.10 7.81 -1.95
C ALA A 349 1.41 7.84 -1.70
N GLN A 350 2.16 8.57 -2.52
CA GLN A 350 3.60 8.71 -2.37
C GLN A 350 3.90 10.00 -1.64
N ALA A 351 4.42 9.91 -0.41
CA ALA A 351 4.92 11.08 0.29
C ALA A 351 6.24 11.55 -0.31
N VAL A 352 6.35 12.86 -0.52
CA VAL A 352 7.50 13.55 -1.07
C VAL A 352 7.80 14.75 -0.16
N ASP A 353 9.05 14.90 0.23
CA ASP A 353 9.49 16.04 1.04
C ASP A 353 9.70 17.32 0.20
N THR A 354 10.08 18.41 0.86
CA THR A 354 10.30 19.71 0.21
C THR A 354 11.51 19.74 -0.72
N ASP A 355 12.43 18.79 -0.57
CA ASP A 355 13.61 18.62 -1.42
C ASP A 355 13.33 17.73 -2.63
N GLY A 356 12.15 17.11 -2.70
CA GLY A 356 11.74 16.25 -3.79
C GLY A 356 12.19 14.80 -3.60
N ALA A 357 12.68 14.43 -2.42
CA ALA A 357 13.02 13.04 -2.12
C ALA A 357 11.76 12.24 -1.79
N LEU A 358 11.73 10.99 -2.27
CA LEU A 358 10.66 10.05 -1.97
C LEU A 358 10.83 9.53 -0.55
N VAL A 359 9.79 9.68 0.27
CA VAL A 359 9.81 9.15 1.64
C VAL A 359 9.67 7.63 1.59
N HIS A 360 10.72 6.95 2.04
CA HIS A 360 10.82 5.49 1.92
C HIS A 360 10.27 4.71 3.12
N ASP A 361 10.31 5.24 4.34
CA ASP A 361 9.82 4.56 5.56
C ASP A 361 8.44 5.06 6.00
N PHE A 362 7.81 4.40 6.96
CA PHE A 362 6.58 4.89 7.56
C PHE A 362 6.81 6.21 8.30
N VAL A 363 5.89 7.17 8.12
CA VAL A 363 5.95 8.47 8.80
C VAL A 363 4.68 8.69 9.60
N ILE A 364 4.86 8.80 10.91
CA ILE A 364 3.82 9.13 11.89
C ILE A 364 4.24 10.41 12.59
N ARG A 365 3.31 11.37 12.71
CA ARG A 365 3.51 12.66 13.39
C ARG A 365 2.45 12.85 14.45
N GLU A 366 2.88 13.29 15.62
CA GLU A 366 2.00 13.54 16.76
C GLU A 366 1.86 15.04 16.97
N GLY A 367 0.66 15.45 17.34
CA GLY A 367 0.34 16.79 17.81
C GLY A 367 -0.69 16.70 18.94
N PRO A 368 -1.05 17.81 19.60
CA PRO A 368 -1.96 17.78 20.74
C PRO A 368 -3.30 17.08 20.44
N GLY A 369 -3.49 15.87 20.96
CA GLY A 369 -4.70 15.06 20.74
C GLY A 369 -4.84 14.51 19.32
N VAL A 370 -3.78 14.48 18.50
CA VAL A 370 -3.83 14.03 17.10
C VAL A 370 -2.61 13.17 16.74
N VAL A 371 -2.85 12.03 16.09
CA VAL A 371 -1.80 11.20 15.47
C VAL A 371 -2.03 11.12 13.96
N ASN A 372 -1.08 11.59 13.16
CA ASN A 372 -1.15 11.64 11.70
C ASN A 372 -0.25 10.57 11.05
N VAL A 373 -0.81 9.73 10.19
CA VAL A 373 -0.09 8.66 9.48
C VAL A 373 0.26 9.10 8.05
N LEU A 374 1.24 9.99 7.93
CA LEU A 374 1.55 10.73 6.70
C LEU A 374 2.09 9.87 5.56
N ASN A 375 2.79 8.77 5.86
CA ASN A 375 3.30 7.87 4.83
C ASN A 375 3.12 6.42 5.28
N ALA A 376 2.13 5.72 4.70
CA ALA A 376 1.92 4.29 4.86
C ALA A 376 1.64 3.58 3.51
N PRO A 377 2.57 3.64 2.54
CA PRO A 377 2.42 2.89 1.28
C PRO A 377 2.78 1.41 1.51
N SER A 378 2.94 0.62 0.44
CA SER A 378 3.43 -0.76 0.57
C SER A 378 4.71 -0.81 1.44
N PRO A 379 4.77 -1.72 2.45
CA PRO A 379 3.89 -2.86 2.71
C PRO A 379 2.84 -2.65 3.82
N ALA A 380 2.29 -1.44 4.02
CA ALA A 380 1.38 -1.16 5.14
C ALA A 380 0.17 -2.12 5.24
N ALA A 381 -0.31 -2.65 4.12
CA ALA A 381 -1.38 -3.66 4.11
C ALA A 381 -0.92 -4.99 4.72
N THR A 382 0.27 -5.49 4.35
CA THR A 382 0.89 -6.66 5.01
C THR A 382 1.17 -6.39 6.49
N ALA A 383 1.67 -5.20 6.79
CA ALA A 383 2.03 -4.78 8.14
C ALA A 383 0.82 -4.31 8.98
N CYS A 384 -0.42 -4.44 8.50
CA CYS A 384 -1.57 -3.69 9.02
C CYS A 384 -1.79 -3.89 10.53
N LEU A 385 -1.69 -5.11 11.03
CA LEU A 385 -1.79 -5.43 12.46
C LEU A 385 -0.63 -4.83 13.26
N ALA A 386 0.60 -4.90 12.74
CA ALA A 386 1.79 -4.41 13.43
C ALA A 386 1.83 -2.86 13.47
N ILE A 387 1.56 -2.20 12.34
CA ILE A 387 1.47 -0.73 12.29
C ILE A 387 0.24 -0.22 13.06
N GLY A 388 -0.88 -0.95 13.04
CA GLY A 388 -2.07 -0.62 13.82
C GLY A 388 -1.79 -0.59 15.32
N HIS A 389 -1.11 -1.59 15.86
CA HIS A 389 -0.63 -1.57 17.26
C HIS A 389 0.33 -0.41 17.52
N HIS A 390 1.30 -0.20 16.63
CA HIS A 390 2.27 0.89 16.79
C HIS A 390 1.63 2.29 16.81
N ILE A 391 0.54 2.49 16.05
CA ILE A 391 -0.24 3.73 16.07
C ILE A 391 -1.12 3.79 17.33
N ALA A 392 -1.77 2.68 17.70
CA ALA A 392 -2.62 2.61 18.89
C ALA A 392 -1.87 3.02 20.16
N ASP A 393 -0.63 2.53 20.35
CA ASP A 393 0.19 2.89 21.51
C ASP A 393 0.40 4.41 21.62
N ARG A 394 0.66 5.08 20.49
CA ARG A 394 0.82 6.54 20.43
C ARG A 394 -0.49 7.26 20.73
N VAL A 395 -1.61 6.76 20.20
CA VAL A 395 -2.94 7.35 20.43
C VAL A 395 -3.34 7.26 21.89
N LEU A 396 -3.08 6.13 22.54
CA LEU A 396 -3.41 5.91 23.94
C LEU A 396 -2.57 6.79 24.89
N GLN A 397 -1.39 7.24 24.47
CA GLN A 397 -0.58 8.23 25.20
C GLN A 397 -1.12 9.66 25.09
N GLN A 398 -2.07 9.92 24.19
CA GLN A 398 -2.72 11.23 24.00
C GLN A 398 -3.98 11.40 24.86
N LEU A 399 -4.43 10.34 25.53
CA LEU A 399 -5.56 10.32 26.47
C LEU A 399 -5.06 10.49 27.90
#